data_AF-A0A927CW91-F1
#
_entry.id   AF-A0A927CW91-F1
#
_cell.length_a   1.000
_cell.length_b   1.000
_cell.length_c   1.000
_cell.angle_alpha   90.00
_cell.angle_beta   90.00
_cell.angle_gamma   90.00
#
_symmetry.space_group_name_H-M   'P 1'
#
loop_
_entity.id
_entity.type
_entity.pdbx_description
1 polymer ?
#
loop_
_entity_poly.entity_id
_entity_poly.type
_entity_poly.pdbx_seq_one_letter_code
_entity_poly.pdbx_strand_id
1 'polypeptide(L)'
;EMGYPIVGIVSDGQVSIRQAFESLLPDVPYQYCQYHYLKDIAKPVVDADRKLKMELKKSMRGLRDVERKIEQAEKKAMNASQANVDVSPTAETTVLAEAQVAKGYVSAVRALLLEDGEPPLHLPGMMIYERAQAIQASLARCLTKKRASFAPESGQNFQ
;
A
#
# COMPACT_ATOMS: atom_id res chain seq x y z
N GLU A 1 0.21 -29.06 40.54
CA GLU A 1 -0.99 -28.79 39.74
C GLU A 1 -1.29 -27.31 39.77
N MET A 2 -1.67 -26.69 38.64
CA MET A 2 -2.00 -25.26 38.59
C MET A 2 -3.39 -24.93 39.17
N GLY A 3 -4.18 -25.93 39.58
CA GLY A 3 -5.49 -25.73 40.23
C GLY A 3 -6.63 -25.32 39.29
N TYR A 4 -6.41 -25.27 37.98
CA TYR A 4 -7.41 -24.90 36.99
C TYR A 4 -7.80 -26.10 36.12
N PRO A 5 -9.10 -26.35 35.89
CA PRO A 5 -9.55 -27.44 35.03
C PRO A 5 -9.25 -27.13 33.55
N ILE A 6 -8.77 -28.13 32.81
CA ILE A 6 -8.63 -28.05 31.35
C ILE A 6 -10.01 -28.35 30.74
N VAL A 7 -10.60 -27.37 30.08
CA VAL A 7 -11.96 -27.47 29.50
C VAL A 7 -11.97 -27.77 27.99
N GLY A 8 -10.81 -27.73 27.34
CA GLY A 8 -10.68 -28.00 25.91
C GLY A 8 -9.23 -27.98 25.45
N ILE A 9 -8.97 -28.69 24.35
CA ILE A 9 -7.65 -28.82 23.73
C ILE A 9 -7.74 -28.33 22.28
N VAL A 10 -6.80 -27.46 21.91
CA VAL A 10 -6.63 -27.01 20.52
C VAL A 10 -5.19 -27.26 20.10
N SER A 11 -4.98 -28.05 19.05
CA SER A 11 -3.62 -28.29 18.52
C SER A 11 -3.55 -28.21 17.00
N ASP A 12 -2.33 -28.16 16.46
CA ASP A 12 -2.13 -28.47 15.05
C ASP A 12 -2.50 -29.94 14.79
N GLY A 13 -2.83 -30.30 13.55
CA GLY A 13 -3.45 -31.59 13.21
C GLY A 13 -2.53 -32.83 13.35
N GLN A 14 -1.51 -32.78 14.21
CA GLN A 14 -0.57 -33.88 14.42
C GLN A 14 -1.25 -35.07 15.10
N VAL A 15 -1.17 -36.24 14.46
CA VAL A 15 -1.80 -37.48 14.93
C VAL A 15 -1.28 -37.92 16.30
N SER A 16 0.03 -37.76 16.54
CA SER A 16 0.66 -38.11 17.82
C SER A 16 0.11 -37.28 18.99
N ILE A 17 -0.08 -35.97 18.77
CA ILE A 17 -0.65 -35.07 19.78
C ILE A 17 -2.09 -35.48 20.10
N ARG A 18 -2.89 -35.77 19.06
CA ARG A 18 -4.25 -36.26 19.23
C ARG A 18 -4.31 -37.55 20.05
N GLN A 19 -3.49 -38.55 19.69
CA GLN A 19 -3.44 -39.84 20.39
C GLN A 19 -2.99 -39.70 21.86
N ALA A 20 -2.03 -38.80 22.13
CA ALA A 20 -1.59 -38.51 23.48
C ALA A 20 -2.73 -37.93 24.32
N PHE A 21 -3.47 -36.95 23.79
CA PHE A 21 -4.58 -36.33 24.51
C PHE A 21 -5.80 -37.23 24.64
N GLU A 22 -6.08 -38.09 23.66
CA GLU A 22 -7.12 -39.12 23.75
C GLU A 22 -6.81 -40.12 24.88
N SER A 23 -5.53 -40.37 25.16
CA SER A 23 -5.09 -41.23 26.28
C SER A 23 -5.08 -40.50 27.64
N LEU A 24 -4.66 -39.23 27.66
CA LEU A 24 -4.46 -38.47 28.90
C LEU A 24 -5.74 -37.80 29.42
N LEU A 25 -6.60 -37.32 28.52
CA LEU A 25 -7.77 -36.49 28.81
C LEU A 25 -8.96 -36.88 27.89
N PRO A 26 -9.48 -38.11 27.97
CA PRO A 26 -10.49 -38.62 27.05
C PRO A 26 -11.82 -37.85 27.11
N ASP A 27 -12.15 -37.26 28.27
CA ASP A 27 -13.40 -36.52 28.48
C ASP A 27 -13.29 -35.03 28.10
N VAL A 28 -12.10 -34.55 27.75
CA VAL A 28 -11.88 -33.14 27.39
C VAL A 28 -12.11 -32.95 25.89
N PRO A 29 -12.99 -32.01 25.47
CA PRO A 29 -13.22 -31.72 24.06
C PRO A 29 -11.93 -31.36 23.33
N TYR A 30 -11.73 -31.98 22.17
CA TYR A 30 -10.56 -31.77 21.34
C TYR A 30 -10.96 -31.13 20.00
N GLN A 31 -10.23 -30.10 19.59
CA GLN A 31 -10.46 -29.37 18.34
C GLN A 31 -9.14 -29.15 17.59
N TYR A 32 -9.17 -29.23 16.26
CA TYR A 32 -8.06 -28.78 15.43
C TYR A 32 -8.01 -27.25 15.34
N CYS A 33 -6.79 -26.70 15.37
CA CYS A 33 -6.55 -25.28 15.20
C CYS A 33 -7.08 -24.79 13.85
N GLN A 34 -8.15 -23.98 13.89
CA GLN A 34 -8.78 -23.40 12.70
C GLN A 34 -7.80 -22.56 11.87
N TYR A 35 -6.85 -21.89 12.53
CA TYR A 35 -5.83 -21.10 11.84
C TYR A 35 -4.89 -21.96 10.99
N HIS A 36 -4.42 -23.10 11.50
CA HIS A 36 -3.58 -24.02 10.72
C HIS A 36 -4.34 -24.57 9.51
N TYR A 37 -5.59 -24.96 9.71
CA TYR A 37 -6.47 -25.38 8.62
C TYR A 37 -6.64 -24.29 7.57
N LEU A 38 -6.94 -23.05 7.99
CA LEU A 38 -7.06 -21.89 7.10
C LEU A 38 -5.77 -21.63 6.32
N LYS A 39 -4.62 -21.70 6.99
CA LYS A 39 -3.31 -21.50 6.38
C LYS A 39 -3.01 -22.56 5.32
N ASP A 40 -3.43 -23.80 5.55
CA ASP A 40 -3.25 -24.89 4.58
C ASP A 40 -4.15 -24.72 3.35
N ILE A 41 -5.44 -24.44 3.53
CA ILE A 41 -6.36 -24.26 2.38
C ILE A 41 -6.07 -22.99 1.60
N ALA A 42 -5.47 -21.97 2.23
CA ALA A 42 -5.16 -20.71 1.58
C ALA A 42 -3.87 -20.74 0.74
N LYS A 43 -3.06 -21.81 0.81
CA LYS A 43 -1.80 -21.93 0.05
C LYS A 43 -1.90 -21.48 -1.42
N PRO A 44 -2.89 -21.92 -2.22
CA PRO A 44 -2.99 -21.49 -3.62
C PRO A 44 -3.21 -19.98 -3.78
N VAL A 45 -4.00 -19.36 -2.88
CA VAL A 45 -4.27 -17.93 -2.89
C VAL A 45 -3.04 -17.15 -2.45
N VAL A 46 -2.35 -17.61 -1.40
CA VAL A 46 -1.11 -17.00 -0.91
C VAL A 46 -0.01 -17.04 -1.97
N ASP A 47 0.11 -18.14 -2.73
CA ASP A 47 1.07 -18.25 -3.81
C ASP A 47 0.75 -17.31 -4.98
N ALA A 48 -0.54 -17.15 -5.32
CA ALA A 48 -0.98 -16.18 -6.32
C ALA A 48 -0.70 -14.73 -5.86
N ASP A 49 -1.00 -14.42 -4.60
CA ASP A 49 -0.73 -13.10 -4.01
C ASP A 49 0.76 -12.77 -3.95
N ARG A 50 1.59 -13.77 -3.62
CA ARG A 50 3.06 -13.61 -3.65
C ARG A 50 3.55 -13.25 -5.05
N LYS A 51 3.01 -13.89 -6.10
CA LYS A 51 3.33 -13.55 -7.50
C LYS A 51 2.88 -12.14 -7.84
N LEU A 52 1.66 -11.76 -7.43
CA LEU A 52 1.15 -10.40 -7.59
C LEU A 52 2.07 -9.36 -6.94
N LYS A 53 2.44 -9.56 -5.66
CA LYS A 53 3.39 -8.70 -4.93
C LYS A 53 4.71 -8.55 -5.69
N MET A 54 5.24 -9.65 -6.22
CA MET A 54 6.49 -9.62 -6.98
C MET A 54 6.36 -8.80 -8.27
N GLU A 55 5.29 -8.99 -9.05
CA GLU A 55 5.06 -8.23 -10.28
C GLU A 55 4.81 -6.74 -10.02
N LEU A 56 4.05 -6.40 -8.98
CA LEU A 56 3.84 -5.00 -8.56
C LEU A 56 5.16 -4.35 -8.13
N LYS A 57 6.00 -5.04 -7.36
CA LYS A 57 7.32 -4.51 -6.99
C LYS A 57 8.25 -4.36 -8.20
N LYS A 58 8.12 -5.21 -9.23
CA LYS A 58 8.88 -5.08 -10.49
C LYS A 58 8.47 -3.86 -11.28
N SER A 59 7.18 -3.58 -11.43
CA SER A 59 6.69 -2.42 -12.20
C SER A 59 7.14 -1.08 -11.60
N MET A 60 7.41 -1.04 -10.30
CA MET A 60 7.88 0.14 -9.58
C MET A 60 9.41 0.36 -9.60
N ARG A 61 10.21 -0.52 -10.22
CA ARG A 61 11.69 -0.44 -10.20
C ARG A 61 12.29 0.82 -10.87
N GLY A 62 11.50 1.61 -11.60
CA GLY A 62 11.91 2.87 -12.24
C GLY A 62 11.69 4.14 -11.42
N LEU A 63 11.21 4.03 -10.17
CA LEU A 63 10.79 5.20 -9.38
C LEU A 63 11.91 6.24 -9.14
N ARG A 64 13.17 5.79 -9.05
CA ARG A 64 14.33 6.67 -8.81
C ARG A 64 14.53 7.72 -9.91
N ASP A 65 14.24 7.37 -11.16
CA ASP A 65 14.39 8.32 -12.27
C ASP A 65 13.34 9.43 -12.19
N VAL A 66 12.13 9.11 -11.72
CA VAL A 66 11.06 10.09 -11.47
C VAL A 66 11.46 11.00 -10.31
N GLU A 67 11.97 10.43 -9.21
CA GLU A 67 12.49 11.19 -8.06
C GLU A 67 13.56 12.20 -8.49
N ARG A 68 14.54 11.74 -9.28
CA ARG A 68 15.63 12.59 -9.75
C ARG A 68 15.11 13.75 -10.61
N LYS A 69 14.11 13.51 -11.46
CA LYS A 69 13.49 14.56 -12.29
C LYS A 69 12.76 15.59 -11.43
N ILE A 70 12.06 15.16 -10.38
CA ILE A 70 11.38 16.05 -9.44
C ILE A 70 12.40 16.90 -8.68
N GLU A 71 13.46 16.28 -8.13
CA GLU A 71 14.54 16.99 -7.44
C GLU A 71 15.22 18.04 -8.34
N GLN A 72 15.42 17.72 -9.62
CA GLN A 72 15.97 18.68 -10.59
C GLN A 72 15.01 19.83 -10.87
N ALA A 73 13.71 19.57 -10.97
CA ALA A 73 12.69 20.61 -11.14
C ALA A 73 12.60 21.52 -9.91
N GLU A 74 12.63 20.96 -8.69
CA GLU A 74 12.69 21.72 -7.42
C GLU A 74 13.92 22.63 -7.40
N LYS A 75 15.12 22.08 -7.65
CA LYS A 75 16.38 22.84 -7.67
C LYS A 75 16.36 23.95 -8.72
N LYS A 76 15.83 23.68 -9.91
CA LYS A 76 15.72 24.68 -10.98
C LYS A 76 14.79 25.82 -10.58
N ALA A 77 13.64 25.51 -9.97
CA ALA A 77 12.70 26.52 -9.47
C ALA A 77 13.32 27.36 -8.34
N MET A 78 13.99 26.72 -7.36
CA MET A 78 14.66 27.41 -6.25
C MET A 78 15.80 28.33 -6.72
N ASN A 79 16.60 27.90 -7.69
CA ASN A 79 17.70 28.70 -8.23
C ASN A 79 17.19 29.89 -9.05
N ALA A 80 16.07 29.74 -9.77
CA ALA A 80 15.45 30.83 -10.53
C ALA A 80 14.91 31.94 -9.59
N SER A 81 14.27 31.53 -8.49
CA SER A 81 13.73 32.47 -7.49
C SER A 81 14.81 33.19 -6.66
N GLN A 82 16.05 32.69 -6.63
CA GLN A 82 17.19 33.39 -6.02
C GLN A 82 17.89 34.38 -6.97
N ALA A 83 17.67 34.26 -8.29
CA ALA A 83 18.33 35.10 -9.31
C ALA A 83 17.48 36.31 -9.75
N ASN A 84 16.16 36.28 -9.56
CA ASN A 84 15.23 37.37 -9.93
C ASN A 84 14.63 38.00 -8.66
N VAL A 85 15.16 39.15 -8.23
CA VAL A 85 14.66 39.90 -7.06
C VAL A 85 13.40 40.75 -7.40
N ASP A 86 12.95 40.80 -8.66
CA ASP A 86 11.90 41.74 -9.10
C ASP A 86 10.88 41.17 -10.11
N VAL A 87 10.31 39.98 -9.87
CA VAL A 87 9.24 39.40 -10.72
C VAL A 87 8.06 38.87 -9.89
N SER A 88 6.85 39.07 -10.42
CA SER A 88 5.58 38.61 -9.84
C SER A 88 5.61 37.11 -9.47
N PRO A 89 5.18 36.70 -8.26
CA PRO A 89 5.58 35.42 -7.63
C PRO A 89 4.85 34.18 -8.17
N THR A 90 3.96 34.31 -9.14
CA THR A 90 2.87 33.36 -9.36
C THR A 90 3.30 32.08 -10.08
N ALA A 91 4.15 32.17 -11.11
CA ALA A 91 4.52 31.01 -11.92
C ALA A 91 5.55 30.10 -11.22
N GLU A 92 6.59 30.68 -10.62
CA GLU A 92 7.67 29.92 -9.95
C GLU A 92 7.19 29.23 -8.67
N THR A 93 6.35 29.92 -7.89
CA THR A 93 5.69 29.35 -6.70
C THR A 93 4.79 28.17 -7.06
N THR A 94 4.13 28.22 -8.22
CA THR A 94 3.30 27.10 -8.70
C THR A 94 4.14 25.88 -9.08
N VAL A 95 5.28 26.07 -9.75
CA VAL A 95 6.20 24.96 -10.09
C VAL A 95 6.76 24.29 -8.84
N LEU A 96 7.14 25.08 -7.83
CA LEU A 96 7.62 24.54 -6.56
C LEU A 96 6.54 23.74 -5.82
N ALA A 97 5.30 24.26 -5.79
CA ALA A 97 4.15 23.56 -5.20
C ALA A 97 3.84 22.23 -5.93
N GLU A 98 3.88 22.22 -7.26
CA GLU A 98 3.67 21.01 -8.06
C GLU A 98 4.75 19.96 -7.82
N ALA A 99 6.01 20.39 -7.72
CA ALA A 99 7.12 19.48 -7.43
C ALA A 99 6.99 18.86 -6.03
N GLN A 100 6.58 19.63 -5.03
CA GLN A 100 6.30 19.14 -3.68
C GLN A 100 5.14 18.13 -3.65
N VAL A 101 4.06 18.38 -4.41
CA VAL A 101 2.94 17.43 -4.56
C VAL A 101 3.41 16.15 -5.24
N ALA A 102 4.17 16.26 -6.34
CA ALA A 102 4.71 15.11 -7.05
C ALA A 102 5.63 14.26 -6.16
N LYS A 103 6.46 14.91 -5.34
CA LYS A 103 7.31 14.25 -4.32
C LYS A 103 6.47 13.48 -3.30
N GLY A 104 5.38 14.08 -2.81
CA GLY A 104 4.43 13.39 -1.91
C GLY A 104 3.84 12.12 -2.53
N TYR A 105 3.41 12.18 -3.79
CA TYR A 105 2.93 11.00 -4.51
C TYR A 105 4.00 9.93 -4.69
N VAL A 106 5.23 10.33 -5.03
CA VAL A 106 6.34 9.39 -5.17
C VAL A 106 6.71 8.73 -3.84
N SER A 107 6.72 9.49 -2.74
CA SER A 107 6.89 8.91 -1.39
C SER A 107 5.78 7.91 -1.05
N ALA A 108 4.52 8.21 -1.40
CA ALA A 108 3.40 7.27 -1.20
C ALA A 108 3.58 5.98 -2.01
N VAL A 109 4.01 6.07 -3.27
CA VAL A 109 4.34 4.88 -4.08
C VAL A 109 5.52 4.12 -3.48
N ARG A 110 6.53 4.82 -2.96
CA ARG A 110 7.69 4.19 -2.34
C ARG A 110 7.33 3.42 -1.07
N ALA A 111 6.40 3.95 -0.28
CA ALA A 111 5.89 3.27 0.91
C ALA A 111 5.27 1.90 0.58
N LEU A 112 4.64 1.75 -0.61
CA LEU A 112 4.11 0.46 -1.06
C LEU A 112 5.16 -0.65 -1.15
N LEU A 113 6.43 -0.29 -1.40
CA LEU A 113 7.52 -1.27 -1.48
C LEU A 113 7.87 -1.87 -0.12
N LEU A 114 7.52 -1.17 0.97
CA LEU A 114 7.73 -1.58 2.35
C LEU A 114 6.57 -2.42 2.90
N GLU A 115 5.45 -2.49 2.17
CA GLU A 115 4.29 -3.25 2.61
C GLU A 115 4.62 -4.73 2.78
N ASP A 116 4.28 -5.20 3.96
CA ASP A 116 4.25 -6.60 4.31
C ASP A 116 2.87 -6.96 4.85
N GLY A 117 2.58 -8.25 4.85
CA GLY A 117 1.27 -8.76 5.24
C GLY A 117 1.42 -10.01 6.09
N GLU A 118 0.29 -10.46 6.62
CA GLU A 118 0.18 -11.68 7.42
C GLU A 118 -0.75 -12.68 6.70
N PRO A 119 -0.25 -13.41 5.69
CA PRO A 119 -1.05 -14.42 5.02
C PRO A 119 -1.42 -15.56 6.00
N PRO A 120 -2.65 -16.10 5.92
CA PRO A 120 -3.65 -15.85 4.88
C PRO A 120 -4.64 -14.71 5.18
N LEU A 121 -4.56 -14.08 6.36
CA LEU A 121 -5.53 -13.07 6.80
C LEU A 121 -5.35 -11.72 6.09
N HIS A 122 -4.09 -11.35 5.83
CA HIS A 122 -3.73 -10.11 5.16
C HIS A 122 -2.79 -10.42 4.00
N LEU A 123 -3.32 -10.36 2.78
CA LEU A 123 -2.61 -10.67 1.55
C LEU A 123 -1.83 -9.43 1.06
N PRO A 124 -0.49 -9.41 1.17
CA PRO A 124 0.29 -8.21 0.89
C PRO A 124 0.26 -7.75 -0.58
N GLY A 125 0.14 -8.66 -1.54
CA GLY A 125 0.02 -8.31 -2.96
C GLY A 125 -1.26 -7.53 -3.25
N MET A 126 -2.39 -8.01 -2.74
CA MET A 126 -3.69 -7.34 -2.82
C MET A 126 -3.67 -5.98 -2.12
N MET A 127 -3.09 -5.88 -0.92
CA MET A 127 -2.97 -4.61 -0.21
C MET A 127 -2.17 -3.57 -1.01
N ILE A 128 -1.03 -3.98 -1.61
CA ILE A 128 -0.23 -3.09 -2.47
C ILE A 128 -1.06 -2.65 -3.68
N TYR A 129 -1.80 -3.56 -4.29
CA TYR A 129 -2.64 -3.28 -5.45
C TYR A 129 -3.73 -2.24 -5.14
N GLU A 130 -4.51 -2.45 -4.09
CA GLU A 130 -5.58 -1.53 -3.68
C GLU A 130 -5.04 -0.15 -3.33
N ARG A 131 -3.92 -0.08 -2.60
CA ARG A 131 -3.28 1.19 -2.26
C ARG A 131 -2.69 1.89 -3.49
N ALA A 132 -2.12 1.14 -4.43
CA ALA A 132 -1.66 1.70 -5.70
C ALA A 132 -2.81 2.30 -6.51
N GLN A 133 -3.97 1.63 -6.56
CA GLN A 133 -5.17 2.19 -7.18
C GLN A 133 -5.65 3.46 -6.48
N ALA A 134 -5.66 3.49 -5.15
CA ALA A 134 -6.05 4.67 -4.39
C ALA A 134 -5.14 5.87 -4.69
N ILE A 135 -3.82 5.64 -4.77
CA ILE A 135 -2.84 6.65 -5.17
C ILE A 135 -3.10 7.13 -6.61
N GLN A 136 -3.29 6.22 -7.55
CA GLN A 136 -3.59 6.55 -8.95
C GLN A 136 -4.86 7.38 -9.07
N ALA A 137 -5.93 6.98 -8.40
CA ALA A 137 -7.21 7.70 -8.41
C ALA A 137 -7.07 9.11 -7.81
N SER A 138 -6.30 9.27 -6.75
CA SER A 138 -6.00 10.57 -6.16
C SER A 138 -5.23 11.48 -7.13
N LEU A 139 -4.19 10.95 -7.77
CA LEU A 139 -3.42 11.69 -8.77
C LEU A 139 -4.30 12.11 -9.96
N ALA A 140 -5.15 11.21 -10.46
CA ALA A 140 -6.09 11.50 -11.54
C ALA A 140 -7.03 12.66 -11.18
N ARG A 141 -7.58 12.69 -9.96
CA ARG A 141 -8.42 13.81 -9.49
C ARG A 141 -7.66 15.13 -9.46
N CYS A 142 -6.41 15.14 -8.98
CA CYS A 142 -5.57 16.34 -8.99
C CYS A 142 -5.35 16.88 -10.41
N LEU A 143 -5.06 16.00 -11.37
CA LEU A 143 -4.85 16.38 -12.77
C LEU A 143 -6.12 16.91 -13.44
N THR A 144 -7.28 16.30 -13.18
CA THR A 144 -8.56 16.78 -13.70
C THR A 144 -8.91 18.15 -13.15
N LYS A 145 -8.74 18.38 -11.84
CA LYS A 145 -8.98 19.69 -11.22
C LYS A 145 -8.08 20.78 -11.80
N LYS A 146 -6.79 20.46 -12.00
CA LYS A 146 -5.85 21.37 -12.65
C LYS A 146 -6.32 21.73 -14.07
N ARG A 147 -6.75 20.76 -14.86
CA ARG A 147 -7.25 21.01 -16.22
C ARG A 147 -8.50 21.90 -16.22
N ALA A 148 -9.40 21.71 -15.25
CA ALA A 148 -10.61 22.54 -15.10
C ALA A 148 -10.27 24.00 -14.73
N SER A 149 -9.25 24.25 -13.90
CA SER A 149 -8.82 25.62 -13.55
C SER A 149 -8.13 26.38 -14.67
N PHE A 150 -7.75 25.72 -15.77
CA PHE A 150 -7.15 26.34 -16.97
C PHE A 150 -8.11 26.39 -18.17
N ALA A 151 -9.36 25.95 -18.03
CA ALA A 151 -10.36 26.13 -19.08
C ALA A 151 -10.74 27.62 -19.16
N PRO A 152 -10.75 28.25 -20.35
CA PRO A 152 -11.23 29.61 -20.48
C PRO A 152 -12.71 29.62 -20.08
N GLU A 153 -13.11 30.55 -19.20
CA GLU A 153 -14.52 30.83 -18.97
C GLU A 153 -15.14 31.16 -20.32
N SER A 154 -15.92 30.24 -20.88
CA SER A 154 -16.77 30.54 -22.02
C SER A 154 -17.78 31.55 -21.53
N GLY A 155 -17.49 32.84 -21.76
CA GLY A 155 -18.39 33.94 -21.48
C GLY A 155 -19.75 33.62 -22.08
N GLN A 156 -20.73 33.39 -21.20
CA GLN A 156 -22.13 33.42 -21.58
C GLN A 156 -22.45 34.87 -21.95
N ASN A 157 -22.25 35.21 -23.22
CA ASN A 157 -22.79 36.43 -23.80
C ASN A 157 -24.30 36.28 -23.83
N PHE A 158 -24.93 37.04 -22.94
CA PHE A 158 -26.35 37.36 -22.96
C PHE A 158 -26.62 38.22 -24.21
N GLN A 159 -27.36 37.68 -25.17
CA GLN A 159 -28.15 38.43 -26.17
C GLN A 159 -29.42 37.66 -26.47
#